data_AF-A0A7M1B924-F1
#
_entry.id   AF-A0A7M1B924-F1
#
_cell.length_a   1.000
_cell.length_b   1.000
_cell.length_c   1.000
_cell.angle_alpha   90.00
_cell.angle_beta   90.00
_cell.angle_gamma   90.00
#
_symmetry.space_group_name_H-M   'P 1'
#
loop_
_entity.id
_entity.type
_entity.pdbx_description
1 polymer ?
#
loop_
_entity_poly.entity_id
_entity_poly.type
_entity_poly.pdbx_seq_one_letter_code
_entity_poly.pdbx_strand_id
1 'polypeptide(L)'
;MKKMVYIIMTAMLFLTACGSANRVVVQPKALPSWYTHPPQSNAFELYAIGEGKEKKEAISNALTLLLSTLSVSISSNYSAKTIVKEGTHYNSSDATYVNETHSEVQKIKVTNYELLQSEKLGFKHYAVLIKVDKKQFFNGLKQDIEQQLNIIEMREQNIGSKNAIEQLAFYRQSLDSLKELQNSLAVMKVLEPKFSAESYLQRYERLRKKHDALLQRISFWVKSNYQPLAFPIAKGISAKKLTIKNRKDKFHFNVLIDADIKKASAYGFTLARANITIATQDAHANVIANNSLNLVGQSSQGYSIAKQDLVKKLNRLIEKEGIEKVLNLDI
;
A
#
# COMPACT_ATOMS: atom_id res chain seq x y z
N MET A 1 -46.77 66.84 -7.38
CA MET A 1 -46.22 65.63 -8.04
C MET A 1 -45.04 65.87 -8.99
N LYS A 2 -44.77 67.09 -9.50
CA LYS A 2 -43.61 67.36 -10.38
C LYS A 2 -42.23 67.41 -9.68
N LYS A 3 -42.16 67.70 -8.38
CA LYS A 3 -40.86 67.75 -7.63
C LYS A 3 -40.30 66.37 -7.25
N MET A 4 -41.14 65.34 -7.20
CA MET A 4 -40.72 63.98 -6.82
C MET A 4 -40.11 63.20 -8.00
N VAL A 5 -40.45 63.57 -9.23
CA VAL A 5 -39.91 62.95 -10.47
C VAL A 5 -38.45 63.38 -10.71
N TYR A 6 -38.08 64.62 -10.37
CA TYR A 6 -36.70 65.08 -10.54
C TYR A 6 -35.72 64.41 -9.55
N ILE A 7 -36.17 64.07 -8.33
CA ILE A 7 -35.32 63.39 -7.34
C ILE A 7 -35.01 61.94 -7.77
N ILE A 8 -35.99 61.25 -8.37
CA ILE A 8 -35.80 59.88 -8.88
C ILE A 8 -34.90 59.87 -10.13
N MET A 9 -35.03 60.87 -11.00
CA MET A 9 -34.21 60.99 -12.21
C MET A 9 -32.75 61.37 -11.91
N THR A 10 -32.49 62.08 -10.79
CA THR A 10 -31.11 62.41 -10.37
C THR A 10 -30.44 61.25 -9.63
N ALA A 11 -31.21 60.41 -8.91
CA ALA A 11 -30.69 59.23 -8.23
C ALA A 11 -30.28 58.09 -9.19
N MET A 12 -30.89 58.01 -10.38
CA MET A 12 -30.58 56.99 -11.38
C MET A 12 -29.26 57.25 -12.14
N LEU A 13 -28.76 58.49 -12.12
CA LEU A 13 -27.52 58.89 -12.80
C LEU A 13 -26.24 58.61 -11.98
N PHE A 14 -26.35 58.26 -10.70
CA PHE A 14 -25.19 57.93 -9.85
C PHE A 14 -24.84 56.43 -9.80
N LEU A 15 -25.62 55.56 -10.45
CA LEU A 15 -25.39 54.10 -10.42
C LEU A 15 -24.62 53.54 -11.62
N THR A 16 -24.23 54.36 -12.60
CA THR A 16 -23.50 53.92 -13.80
C THR A 16 -21.98 54.16 -13.77
N ALA A 17 -21.43 54.66 -12.65
CA ALA A 17 -20.04 55.16 -12.60
C ALA A 17 -18.98 54.22 -11.98
N CYS A 18 -19.29 52.94 -11.71
CA CYS A 18 -18.30 51.97 -11.20
C CYS A 18 -18.30 50.65 -12.00
N GLY A 19 -18.19 50.74 -13.33
CA GLY A 19 -18.03 49.59 -14.23
C GLY A 19 -16.64 49.46 -14.86
N SER A 20 -15.71 50.35 -14.54
CA SER A 20 -14.32 50.30 -15.01
C SER A 20 -13.51 49.39 -14.09
N ALA A 21 -13.82 48.09 -14.08
CA ALA A 21 -12.86 47.10 -13.63
C ALA A 21 -11.66 47.21 -14.59
N ASN A 22 -10.61 47.90 -14.16
CA ASN A 22 -9.29 47.81 -14.78
C ASN A 22 -8.99 46.31 -14.89
N ARG A 23 -9.16 45.76 -16.10
CA ARG A 23 -8.58 44.47 -16.42
C ARG A 23 -7.09 44.72 -16.27
N VAL A 24 -6.54 44.28 -15.15
CA VAL A 24 -5.10 44.23 -14.96
C VAL A 24 -4.61 43.31 -16.07
N VAL A 25 -4.21 43.91 -17.18
CA VAL A 25 -3.49 43.23 -18.25
C VAL A 25 -2.14 42.93 -17.62
N VAL A 26 -2.06 41.79 -16.94
CA VAL A 26 -0.81 41.25 -16.42
C VAL A 26 0.06 41.05 -17.65
N GLN A 27 1.06 41.90 -17.83
CA GLN A 27 2.02 41.68 -18.91
C GLN A 27 2.62 40.29 -18.73
N PRO A 28 2.66 39.45 -19.79
CA PRO A 28 3.21 38.12 -19.68
C PRO A 28 4.66 38.24 -19.23
N LYS A 29 4.94 37.72 -18.03
CA LYS A 29 6.29 37.71 -17.49
C LYS A 29 7.16 36.88 -18.43
N ALA A 30 8.25 37.48 -18.89
CA ALA A 30 9.20 36.77 -19.76
C ALA A 30 9.68 35.50 -19.04
N LEU A 31 9.57 34.37 -19.73
CA LEU A 31 9.98 33.08 -19.19
C LEU A 31 11.52 33.02 -19.16
N PRO A 32 12.12 32.51 -18.07
CA PRO A 32 13.57 32.42 -18.00
C PRO A 32 14.11 31.37 -18.98
N SER A 33 15.34 31.56 -19.44
CA SER A 33 15.97 30.68 -20.43
C SER A 33 16.10 29.23 -19.95
N TRP A 34 16.39 29.02 -18.66
CA TRP A 34 16.49 27.69 -18.06
C TRP A 34 15.16 26.92 -18.03
N TYR A 35 14.02 27.62 -18.17
CA TYR A 35 12.70 27.01 -18.23
C TYR A 35 12.30 26.63 -19.66
N THR A 36 12.65 27.48 -20.64
CA THR A 36 12.37 27.20 -22.06
C THR A 36 13.39 26.27 -22.70
N HIS A 37 14.62 26.26 -22.19
CA HIS A 37 15.74 25.45 -22.65
C HIS A 37 16.45 24.83 -21.45
N PRO A 38 15.83 23.85 -20.76
CA PRO A 38 16.42 23.25 -19.58
C PRO A 38 17.70 22.46 -19.92
N PRO A 39 18.68 22.44 -19.00
CA PRO A 39 19.88 21.62 -19.17
C PRO A 39 19.50 20.15 -19.32
N GLN A 40 20.22 19.45 -20.20
CA GLN A 40 20.00 18.03 -20.45
C GLN A 40 20.71 17.17 -19.41
N SER A 41 20.06 16.07 -19.01
CA SER A 41 20.68 15.06 -18.14
C SER A 41 21.88 14.41 -18.82
N ASN A 42 22.92 14.11 -18.04
CA ASN A 42 24.19 13.58 -18.55
C ASN A 42 24.63 12.32 -17.77
N ALA A 43 25.89 11.91 -17.92
CA ALA A 43 26.42 10.71 -17.27
C ALA A 43 26.48 10.81 -15.73
N PHE A 44 26.54 12.02 -15.17
CA PHE A 44 26.74 12.27 -13.74
C PHE A 44 25.53 12.90 -13.07
N GLU A 45 24.76 13.71 -13.81
CA GLU A 45 23.70 14.54 -13.27
C GLU A 45 22.37 14.31 -13.98
N LEU A 46 21.29 14.37 -13.22
CA LEU A 46 19.92 14.40 -13.72
C LEU A 46 19.33 15.79 -13.48
N TYR A 47 18.64 16.31 -14.48
CA TYR A 47 17.96 17.59 -14.44
C TYR A 47 16.47 17.40 -14.69
N ALA A 48 15.65 18.12 -13.94
CA ALA A 48 14.21 18.16 -14.17
C ALA A 48 13.63 19.53 -13.83
N ILE A 49 12.65 19.93 -14.62
CA ILE A 49 11.83 21.10 -14.33
C ILE A 49 10.50 20.66 -13.72
N GLY A 50 9.91 21.51 -12.91
CA GLY A 50 8.58 21.27 -12.36
C GLY A 50 7.85 22.56 -12.13
N GLU A 51 6.53 22.47 -12.20
CA GLU A 51 5.62 23.59 -12.05
C GLU A 51 4.58 23.30 -11.00
N GLY A 52 4.12 24.32 -10.28
CA GLY A 52 3.09 24.14 -9.26
C GLY A 52 2.49 25.46 -8.80
N LYS A 53 1.40 25.37 -8.03
CA LYS A 53 0.77 26.55 -7.44
C LYS A 53 1.66 27.18 -6.36
N GLU A 54 2.49 26.35 -5.76
CA GLU A 54 3.49 26.72 -4.77
C GLU A 54 4.84 26.10 -5.09
N LYS A 55 5.92 26.69 -4.56
CA LYS A 55 7.30 26.20 -4.74
C LYS A 55 7.46 24.72 -4.35
N LYS A 56 6.82 24.29 -3.26
CA LYS A 56 6.88 22.90 -2.79
C LYS A 56 6.24 21.93 -3.77
N GLU A 57 5.09 22.30 -4.32
CA GLU A 57 4.40 21.53 -5.35
C GLU A 57 5.24 21.45 -6.63
N ALA A 58 5.84 22.57 -7.05
CA ALA A 58 6.73 22.60 -8.22
C ALA A 58 7.96 21.67 -8.04
N ILE A 59 8.57 21.66 -6.85
CA ILE A 59 9.65 20.71 -6.51
C ILE A 59 9.15 19.27 -6.58
N SER A 60 7.99 18.98 -5.99
CA SER A 60 7.40 17.64 -6.04
C SER A 60 7.20 17.18 -7.48
N ASN A 61 6.65 18.05 -8.33
CA ASN A 61 6.40 17.74 -9.74
C ASN A 61 7.70 17.56 -10.53
N ALA A 62 8.76 18.32 -10.22
CA ALA A 62 10.08 18.13 -10.82
C ALA A 62 10.69 16.76 -10.45
N LEU A 63 10.57 16.35 -9.18
CA LEU A 63 11.03 15.03 -8.72
C LEU A 63 10.21 13.90 -9.36
N THR A 64 8.89 14.07 -9.49
CA THR A 64 8.03 13.13 -10.22
C THR A 64 8.44 13.01 -11.68
N LEU A 65 8.71 14.12 -12.37
CA LEU A 65 9.19 14.10 -13.75
C LEU A 65 10.51 13.33 -13.88
N LEU A 66 11.46 13.59 -12.97
CA LEU A 66 12.74 12.88 -12.93
C LEU A 66 12.54 11.36 -12.80
N LEU A 67 11.67 10.92 -11.88
CA LEU A 67 11.36 9.50 -11.69
C LEU A 67 10.64 8.89 -12.92
N SER A 68 9.74 9.63 -13.57
CA SER A 68 9.11 9.20 -14.82
C SER A 68 10.13 9.03 -15.95
N THR A 69 11.10 9.94 -16.08
CA THR A 69 12.19 9.81 -17.07
C THR A 69 13.05 8.58 -16.79
N LEU A 70 13.34 8.28 -15.52
CA LEU A 70 14.03 7.05 -15.13
C LEU A 70 13.20 5.82 -15.44
N SER A 71 11.90 5.84 -15.17
CA SER A 71 10.97 4.75 -15.50
C SER A 71 10.95 4.48 -17.00
N VAL A 72 10.83 5.52 -17.85
CA VAL A 72 10.90 5.36 -19.31
C VAL A 72 12.23 4.75 -19.74
N SER A 73 13.35 5.19 -19.14
CA SER A 73 14.68 4.63 -19.42
C SER A 73 14.78 3.15 -19.02
N ILE A 74 14.16 2.76 -17.91
CA ILE A 74 14.02 1.36 -17.50
C ILE A 74 13.24 0.62 -18.58
N SER A 75 12.01 1.05 -18.92
CA SER A 75 11.17 0.41 -19.92
C SER A 75 11.89 0.26 -21.26
N SER A 76 12.58 1.28 -21.76
CA SER A 76 13.36 1.22 -23.00
C SER A 76 14.49 0.19 -22.94
N ASN A 77 15.22 0.11 -21.82
CA ASN A 77 16.28 -0.89 -21.64
C ASN A 77 15.73 -2.32 -21.57
N TYR A 78 14.54 -2.52 -21.00
CA TYR A 78 13.87 -3.82 -20.97
C TYR A 78 13.30 -4.19 -22.34
N SER A 79 12.58 -3.28 -23.02
CA SER A 79 12.07 -3.50 -24.38
C SER A 79 13.19 -3.78 -25.37
N ALA A 80 14.33 -3.09 -25.29
CA ALA A 80 15.50 -3.40 -26.11
C ALA A 80 16.03 -4.83 -25.85
N LYS A 81 16.00 -5.31 -24.60
CA LYS A 81 16.40 -6.68 -24.25
C LYS A 81 15.35 -7.73 -24.64
N THR A 82 14.05 -7.40 -24.60
CA THR A 82 12.99 -8.31 -25.03
C THR A 82 12.97 -8.44 -26.54
N ILE A 83 13.15 -7.35 -27.32
CA ILE A 83 13.25 -7.42 -28.79
C ILE A 83 14.42 -8.30 -29.24
N VAL A 84 15.55 -8.25 -28.54
CA VAL A 84 16.69 -9.14 -28.80
C VAL A 84 16.36 -10.62 -28.48
N LYS A 85 15.42 -10.88 -27.55
CA LYS A 85 14.93 -12.23 -27.20
C LYS A 85 13.72 -12.69 -28.03
N GLU A 86 12.92 -11.77 -28.58
CA GLU A 86 11.71 -12.03 -29.40
C GLU A 86 12.02 -12.60 -30.79
N GLY A 87 13.29 -12.70 -31.18
CA GLY A 87 13.72 -13.65 -32.21
C GLY A 87 13.39 -15.11 -31.87
N THR A 88 12.98 -15.39 -30.62
CA THR A 88 12.55 -16.69 -30.10
C THR A 88 11.35 -16.55 -29.12
N HIS A 89 10.14 -16.54 -29.67
CA HIS A 89 8.82 -16.81 -29.06
C HIS A 89 8.27 -15.90 -27.91
N TYR A 90 6.98 -15.57 -28.04
CA TYR A 90 6.15 -14.63 -27.27
C TYR A 90 6.06 -14.89 -25.75
N ASN A 91 5.98 -13.82 -24.95
CA ASN A 91 5.37 -13.85 -23.61
C ASN A 91 4.62 -12.53 -23.28
N SER A 92 3.32 -12.67 -22.95
CA SER A 92 2.41 -11.59 -22.55
C SER A 92 2.66 -11.02 -21.14
N SER A 93 3.62 -11.57 -20.40
CA SER A 93 4.06 -11.08 -19.08
C SER A 93 4.74 -9.72 -19.13
N ASP A 94 5.40 -9.41 -20.25
CA ASP A 94 6.34 -8.30 -20.32
C ASP A 94 5.62 -6.94 -20.45
N ALA A 95 4.45 -6.91 -21.10
CA ALA A 95 3.62 -5.71 -21.21
C ALA A 95 2.94 -5.32 -19.89
N THR A 96 2.59 -6.30 -19.05
CA THR A 96 2.02 -6.05 -17.71
C THR A 96 3.10 -5.48 -16.77
N TYR A 97 4.33 -5.99 -16.86
CA TYR A 97 5.48 -5.54 -16.07
C TYR A 97 5.88 -4.08 -16.39
N VAL A 98 5.79 -3.64 -17.65
CA VAL A 98 6.11 -2.25 -18.07
C VAL A 98 5.14 -1.22 -17.47
N ASN A 99 3.84 -1.55 -17.37
CA ASN A 99 2.85 -0.63 -16.77
C ASN A 99 2.92 -0.61 -15.24
N GLU A 100 3.19 -1.74 -14.59
CA GLU A 100 3.38 -1.82 -13.14
C GLU A 100 4.66 -1.07 -12.70
N THR A 101 5.77 -1.24 -13.42
CA THR A 101 7.03 -0.54 -13.13
C THR A 101 6.93 0.99 -13.21
N HIS A 102 6.08 1.56 -14.08
CA HIS A 102 5.87 3.01 -14.14
C HIS A 102 5.12 3.56 -12.91
N SER A 103 4.08 2.87 -12.45
CA SER A 103 3.30 3.28 -11.28
C SER A 103 4.10 3.16 -9.97
N GLU A 104 5.01 2.19 -9.89
CA GLU A 104 5.74 1.92 -8.65
C GLU A 104 7.06 2.67 -8.50
N VAL A 105 7.76 3.00 -9.59
CA VAL A 105 8.97 3.85 -9.55
C VAL A 105 8.66 5.24 -8.96
N GLN A 106 7.42 5.73 -9.11
CA GLN A 106 6.97 6.99 -8.52
C GLN A 106 6.95 6.99 -6.97
N LYS A 107 7.04 5.82 -6.33
CA LYS A 107 7.10 5.70 -4.86
C LYS A 107 8.52 5.87 -4.30
N ILE A 108 9.54 5.85 -5.16
CA ILE A 108 10.94 6.01 -4.75
C ILE A 108 11.16 7.45 -4.29
N LYS A 109 11.75 7.60 -3.10
CA LYS A 109 12.06 8.92 -2.54
C LYS A 109 13.42 9.39 -3.00
N VAL A 110 13.46 10.55 -3.65
CA VAL A 110 14.71 11.22 -4.02
C VAL A 110 15.05 12.24 -2.93
N THR A 111 16.11 12.00 -2.17
CA THR A 111 16.49 12.82 -0.99
C THR A 111 17.61 13.81 -1.27
N ASN A 112 18.51 13.52 -2.22
CA ASN A 112 19.70 14.32 -2.51
C ASN A 112 19.52 15.14 -3.79
N TYR A 113 18.61 16.12 -3.76
CA TYR A 113 18.41 17.06 -4.87
C TYR A 113 18.88 18.47 -4.49
N GLU A 114 19.40 19.18 -5.49
CA GLU A 114 19.77 20.59 -5.41
C GLU A 114 18.75 21.42 -6.18
N LEU A 115 18.24 22.48 -5.55
CA LEU A 115 17.40 23.46 -6.22
C LEU A 115 18.29 24.51 -6.88
N LEU A 116 18.45 24.43 -8.20
CA LEU A 116 19.29 25.36 -8.96
C LEU A 116 18.59 26.68 -9.22
N GLN A 117 17.32 26.62 -9.60
CA GLN A 117 16.52 27.80 -9.95
C GLN A 117 15.10 27.67 -9.42
N SER A 118 14.50 28.81 -9.06
CA SER A 118 13.09 28.88 -8.67
C SER A 118 12.55 30.26 -9.00
N GLU A 119 11.45 30.31 -9.75
CA GLU A 119 10.85 31.57 -10.14
C GLU A 119 9.33 31.52 -10.07
N LYS A 120 8.73 32.61 -9.58
CA LYS A 120 7.29 32.84 -9.65
C LYS A 120 6.96 33.44 -11.02
N LEU A 121 6.30 32.66 -11.86
CA LEU A 121 5.94 33.03 -13.23
C LEU A 121 4.57 33.73 -13.32
N GLY A 122 3.75 33.66 -12.27
CA GLY A 122 2.44 34.31 -12.22
C GLY A 122 1.72 34.17 -10.89
N PHE A 123 0.41 34.47 -10.88
CA PHE A 123 -0.43 34.24 -9.70
C PHE A 123 -0.57 32.73 -9.46
N LYS A 124 -0.04 32.25 -8.31
CA LYS A 124 0.00 30.82 -7.96
C LYS A 124 0.58 29.97 -9.10
N HIS A 125 1.71 30.40 -9.63
CA HIS A 125 2.45 29.65 -10.64
C HIS A 125 3.94 29.81 -10.39
N TYR A 126 4.58 28.72 -9.97
CA TYR A 126 6.01 28.61 -9.73
C TYR A 126 6.59 27.59 -10.69
N ALA A 127 7.77 27.92 -11.23
CA ALA A 127 8.63 26.96 -11.92
C ALA A 127 9.91 26.77 -11.09
N VAL A 128 10.44 25.54 -11.13
CA VAL A 128 11.71 25.19 -10.51
C VAL A 128 12.56 24.36 -11.46
N LEU A 129 13.88 24.45 -11.31
CA LEU A 129 14.85 23.53 -11.89
C LEU A 129 15.61 22.86 -10.75
N ILE A 130 15.58 21.53 -10.75
CA ILE A 130 16.34 20.72 -9.81
C ILE A 130 17.47 19.97 -10.53
N LYS A 131 18.48 19.62 -9.75
CA LYS A 131 19.59 18.76 -10.14
C LYS A 131 19.75 17.64 -9.13
N VAL A 132 20.05 16.44 -9.60
CA VAL A 132 20.36 15.27 -8.76
C VAL A 132 21.67 14.66 -9.24
N ASP A 133 22.61 14.46 -8.32
CA ASP A 133 23.83 13.71 -8.58
C ASP A 133 23.52 12.21 -8.61
N LYS A 134 23.80 11.54 -9.72
CA LYS A 134 23.48 10.12 -9.92
C LYS A 134 24.20 9.21 -8.93
N LYS A 135 25.45 9.52 -8.58
CA LYS A 135 26.26 8.71 -7.68
C LYS A 135 25.75 8.82 -6.24
N GLN A 136 25.43 10.03 -5.79
CA GLN A 136 24.83 10.27 -4.48
C GLN A 136 23.44 9.64 -4.40
N PHE A 137 22.64 9.72 -5.47
CA PHE A 137 21.33 9.09 -5.49
C PHE A 137 21.44 7.55 -5.44
N PHE A 138 22.32 6.96 -6.25
CA PHE A 138 22.63 5.54 -6.21
C PHE A 138 23.07 5.08 -4.81
N ASN A 139 23.99 5.82 -4.20
CA ASN A 139 24.50 5.49 -2.86
C ASN A 139 23.41 5.60 -1.79
N GLY A 140 22.50 6.58 -1.90
CA GLY A 140 21.34 6.70 -1.01
C GLY A 140 20.43 5.49 -1.10
N LEU A 141 20.04 5.09 -2.32
CA LEU A 141 19.23 3.88 -2.53
C LEU A 141 19.92 2.62 -2.00
N LYS A 142 21.23 2.48 -2.29
CA LYS A 142 22.03 1.36 -1.82
C LYS A 142 22.02 1.28 -0.28
N GLN A 143 22.28 2.39 0.38
CA GLN A 143 22.33 2.47 1.84
C GLN A 143 20.97 2.14 2.46
N ASP A 144 19.88 2.69 1.91
CA ASP A 144 18.52 2.44 2.41
C ASP A 144 18.17 0.95 2.33
N ILE A 145 18.45 0.31 1.20
CA ILE A 145 18.21 -1.12 0.99
C ILE A 145 19.09 -1.98 1.92
N GLU A 146 20.39 -1.65 2.02
CA GLU A 146 21.32 -2.40 2.87
C GLU A 146 20.92 -2.30 4.34
N GLN A 147 20.53 -1.11 4.80
CA GLN A 147 20.06 -0.90 6.16
C GLN A 147 18.80 -1.74 6.45
N GLN A 148 17.81 -1.73 5.55
CA GLN A 148 16.59 -2.53 5.71
C GLN A 148 16.91 -4.03 5.77
N LEU A 149 17.73 -4.54 4.85
CA LEU A 149 18.09 -5.96 4.82
C LEU A 149 18.90 -6.38 6.04
N ASN A 150 19.79 -5.52 6.54
CA ASN A 150 20.57 -5.80 7.75
C ASN A 150 19.67 -5.86 9.00
N ILE A 151 18.68 -4.96 9.11
CA ILE A 151 17.67 -5.03 10.18
C ILE A 151 16.90 -6.35 10.12
N ILE A 152 16.49 -6.78 8.93
CA ILE A 152 15.79 -8.06 8.73
C ILE A 152 16.69 -9.22 9.18
N GLU A 153 17.95 -9.27 8.76
CA GLU A 153 18.87 -10.35 9.13
C GLU A 153 19.16 -10.40 10.63
N MET A 154 19.34 -9.25 11.29
CA MET A 154 19.49 -9.21 12.75
C MET A 154 18.25 -9.75 13.48
N ARG A 155 17.05 -9.40 13.00
CA ARG A 155 15.79 -9.91 13.58
C ARG A 155 15.60 -11.40 13.31
N GLU A 156 16.00 -11.86 12.13
CA GLU A 156 15.91 -13.27 11.72
C GLU A 156 16.70 -14.20 12.66
N GLN A 157 17.83 -13.76 13.21
CA GLN A 157 18.63 -14.56 14.14
C GLN A 157 17.85 -15.03 15.38
N ASN A 158 16.86 -14.23 15.83
CA ASN A 158 16.06 -14.54 17.01
C ASN A 158 14.74 -15.26 16.69
N ILE A 159 14.30 -15.26 15.42
CA ILE A 159 12.97 -15.75 15.04
C ILE A 159 12.87 -17.28 15.10
N GLY A 160 13.98 -18.00 14.98
CA GLY A 160 13.98 -19.47 15.01
C GLY A 160 13.50 -20.07 16.33
N SER A 161 13.59 -19.31 17.43
CA SER A 161 13.09 -19.69 18.76
C SER A 161 11.59 -19.47 18.95
N LYS A 162 10.94 -18.73 18.04
CA LYS A 162 9.54 -18.34 18.11
C LYS A 162 8.63 -19.41 17.49
N ASN A 163 7.33 -19.33 17.76
CA ASN A 163 6.38 -20.27 17.17
C ASN A 163 6.20 -20.03 15.66
N ALA A 164 5.63 -21.01 14.94
CA ALA A 164 5.56 -20.94 13.48
C ALA A 164 4.71 -19.77 12.94
N ILE A 165 3.70 -19.30 13.70
CA ILE A 165 2.90 -18.13 13.30
C ILE A 165 3.72 -16.85 13.44
N GLU A 166 4.45 -16.69 14.55
CA GLU A 166 5.37 -15.55 14.73
C GLU A 166 6.44 -15.52 13.63
N GLN A 167 6.97 -16.70 13.26
CA GLN A 167 7.90 -16.81 12.13
C GLN A 167 7.25 -16.39 10.81
N LEU A 168 6.04 -16.88 10.52
CA LEU A 168 5.30 -16.54 9.30
C LEU A 168 5.06 -15.02 9.21
N ALA A 169 4.56 -14.42 10.29
CA ALA A 169 4.32 -12.99 10.42
C ALA A 169 5.60 -12.17 10.16
N PHE A 170 6.73 -12.60 10.74
CA PHE A 170 8.03 -11.97 10.51
C PHE A 170 8.43 -11.97 9.02
N TYR A 171 8.35 -13.11 8.34
CA TYR A 171 8.74 -13.16 6.93
C TYR A 171 7.79 -12.35 6.05
N ARG A 172 6.48 -12.37 6.33
CA ARG A 172 5.50 -11.55 5.61
C ARG A 172 5.80 -10.06 5.77
N GLN A 173 5.95 -9.58 7.00
CA GLN A 173 6.30 -8.19 7.29
C GLN A 173 7.65 -7.78 6.65
N SER A 174 8.62 -8.70 6.63
CA SER A 174 9.92 -8.46 5.98
C SER A 174 9.76 -8.30 4.46
N LEU A 175 8.97 -9.16 3.81
CA LEU A 175 8.67 -9.04 2.38
C LEU A 175 7.89 -7.75 2.07
N ASP A 176 6.91 -7.39 2.90
CA ASP A 176 6.13 -6.15 2.75
C ASP A 176 7.02 -4.90 2.86
N SER A 177 8.00 -4.92 3.78
CA SER A 177 8.97 -3.83 3.92
C SER A 177 9.90 -3.68 2.72
N LEU A 178 10.07 -4.76 1.94
CA LEU A 178 10.91 -4.82 0.74
C LEU A 178 10.10 -4.71 -0.57
N LYS A 179 8.83 -4.32 -0.51
CA LYS A 179 7.96 -4.25 -1.70
C LYS A 179 8.53 -3.36 -2.83
N GLU A 180 9.28 -2.31 -2.48
CA GLU A 180 9.88 -1.38 -3.45
C GLU A 180 11.31 -1.78 -3.88
N LEU A 181 11.80 -2.94 -3.41
CA LEU A 181 13.17 -3.39 -3.64
C LEU A 181 13.47 -3.50 -5.14
N GLN A 182 12.60 -4.17 -5.90
CA GLN A 182 12.83 -4.40 -7.33
C GLN A 182 12.89 -3.09 -8.12
N ASN A 183 11.99 -2.14 -7.82
CA ASN A 183 11.96 -0.82 -8.46
C ASN A 183 13.22 -0.01 -8.13
N SER A 184 13.65 -0.06 -6.86
CA SER A 184 14.87 0.60 -6.42
C SER A 184 16.11 0.01 -7.12
N LEU A 185 16.19 -1.32 -7.24
CA LEU A 185 17.27 -1.99 -7.96
C LEU A 185 17.28 -1.67 -9.45
N ALA A 186 16.11 -1.52 -10.08
CA ALA A 186 15.98 -1.12 -11.48
C ALA A 186 16.47 0.32 -11.69
N VAL A 187 16.10 1.26 -10.81
CA VAL A 187 16.62 2.63 -10.83
C VAL A 187 18.13 2.62 -10.62
N MET A 188 18.64 1.88 -9.63
CA MET A 188 20.08 1.75 -9.39
C MET A 188 20.84 1.24 -10.63
N LYS A 189 20.26 0.32 -11.40
CA LYS A 189 20.86 -0.19 -12.65
C LYS A 189 20.94 0.87 -13.75
N VAL A 190 19.97 1.79 -13.83
CA VAL A 190 20.00 2.93 -14.77
C VAL A 190 21.00 3.98 -14.33
N LEU A 191 21.11 4.23 -13.02
CA LEU A 191 22.07 5.19 -12.45
C LEU A 191 23.51 4.69 -12.58
N GLU A 192 23.75 3.40 -12.36
CA GLU A 192 25.06 2.75 -12.42
C GLU A 192 24.99 1.45 -13.25
N PRO A 193 25.28 1.50 -14.57
CA PRO A 193 25.11 0.34 -15.45
C PRO A 193 25.95 -0.89 -15.07
N LYS A 194 27.07 -0.71 -14.35
CA LYS A 194 27.91 -1.83 -13.88
C LYS A 194 27.38 -2.50 -12.59
N PHE A 195 26.40 -1.90 -11.93
CA PHE A 195 25.78 -2.46 -10.72
C PHE A 195 25.16 -3.83 -11.00
N SER A 196 25.35 -4.77 -10.06
CA SER A 196 24.65 -6.06 -10.05
C SER A 196 23.64 -6.10 -8.90
N ALA A 197 22.38 -6.37 -9.25
CA ALA A 197 21.27 -6.53 -8.31
C ALA A 197 21.16 -7.95 -7.73
N GLU A 198 21.99 -8.88 -8.18
CA GLU A 198 21.82 -10.32 -7.93
C GLU A 198 21.82 -10.68 -6.45
N SER A 199 22.77 -10.15 -5.67
CA SER A 199 22.87 -10.45 -4.23
C SER A 199 21.63 -10.00 -3.46
N TYR A 200 21.05 -8.84 -3.81
CA TYR A 200 19.84 -8.31 -3.19
C TYR A 200 18.62 -9.19 -3.53
N LEU A 201 18.49 -9.59 -4.79
CA LEU A 201 17.43 -10.50 -5.24
C LEU A 201 17.54 -11.88 -4.59
N GLN A 202 18.75 -12.42 -4.42
CA GLN A 202 18.97 -13.69 -3.72
C GLN A 202 18.54 -13.62 -2.25
N ARG A 203 18.84 -12.51 -1.53
CA ARG A 203 18.39 -12.30 -0.14
C ARG A 203 16.87 -12.24 -0.06
N TYR A 204 16.22 -11.52 -0.97
CA TYR A 204 14.75 -11.45 -1.06
C TYR A 204 14.12 -12.83 -1.33
N GLU A 205 14.63 -13.56 -2.33
CA GLU A 205 14.11 -14.90 -2.67
C GLU A 205 14.30 -15.91 -1.55
N ARG A 206 15.36 -15.78 -0.73
CA ARG A 206 15.53 -16.58 0.48
C ARG A 206 14.43 -16.34 1.51
N LEU A 207 14.04 -15.08 1.74
CA LEU A 207 12.93 -14.74 2.65
C LEU A 207 11.60 -15.30 2.12
N ARG A 208 11.35 -15.11 0.82
CA ARG A 208 10.14 -15.62 0.16
C ARG A 208 10.02 -17.15 0.26
N LYS A 209 11.10 -17.88 -0.02
CA LYS A 209 11.11 -19.35 0.12
C LYS A 209 10.82 -19.80 1.55
N LYS A 210 11.36 -19.11 2.56
CA LYS A 210 11.08 -19.42 3.98
C LYS A 210 9.62 -19.14 4.34
N HIS A 211 9.06 -18.02 3.89
CA HIS A 211 7.64 -17.71 4.02
C HIS A 211 6.76 -18.81 3.41
N ASP A 212 6.97 -19.14 2.14
CA ASP A 212 6.14 -20.09 1.41
C ASP A 212 6.25 -21.50 2.00
N ALA A 213 7.45 -21.91 2.43
CA ALA A 213 7.66 -23.17 3.11
C ALA A 213 6.92 -23.24 4.46
N LEU A 214 6.85 -22.14 5.22
CA LEU A 214 6.07 -22.10 6.46
C LEU A 214 4.57 -22.15 6.18
N LEU A 215 4.10 -21.36 5.21
CA LEU A 215 2.68 -21.31 4.83
C LEU A 215 2.14 -22.69 4.46
N GLN A 216 2.94 -23.50 3.76
CA GLN A 216 2.58 -24.88 3.38
C GLN A 216 2.61 -25.88 4.53
N ARG A 217 3.41 -25.63 5.57
CA ARG A 217 3.60 -26.54 6.71
C ARG A 217 2.63 -26.25 7.85
N ILE A 218 2.27 -24.99 8.05
CA ILE A 218 1.36 -24.60 9.11
C ILE A 218 -0.02 -25.21 8.86
N SER A 219 -0.55 -25.82 9.91
CA SER A 219 -1.86 -26.44 9.88
C SER A 219 -2.67 -26.08 11.11
N PHE A 220 -3.98 -26.00 10.94
CA PHE A 220 -4.92 -25.70 11.99
C PHE A 220 -5.94 -26.82 12.14
N TRP A 221 -6.45 -26.96 13.36
CA TRP A 221 -7.65 -27.74 13.62
C TRP A 221 -8.62 -26.92 14.47
N VAL A 222 -9.88 -26.87 14.06
CA VAL A 222 -10.91 -26.05 14.72
C VAL A 222 -11.83 -26.96 15.52
N LYS A 223 -11.86 -26.75 16.85
CA LYS A 223 -12.75 -27.44 17.78
C LYS A 223 -13.74 -26.44 18.35
N SER A 224 -15.01 -26.83 18.46
CA SER A 224 -16.06 -25.96 18.99
C SER A 224 -17.02 -26.73 19.89
N ASN A 225 -17.47 -26.12 20.99
CA ASN A 225 -18.58 -26.64 21.79
C ASN A 225 -19.93 -26.56 21.01
N TYR A 226 -20.05 -25.59 20.10
CA TYR A 226 -21.14 -25.46 19.14
C TYR A 226 -20.58 -25.60 17.71
N GLN A 227 -20.60 -26.84 17.20
CA GLN A 227 -19.95 -27.25 15.95
C GLN A 227 -20.22 -26.34 14.72
N PRO A 228 -21.43 -25.76 14.52
CA PRO A 228 -21.67 -24.87 13.39
C PRO A 228 -20.76 -23.62 13.31
N LEU A 229 -20.16 -23.19 14.43
CA LEU A 229 -19.20 -22.06 14.42
C LEU A 229 -17.81 -22.45 13.92
N ALA A 230 -17.48 -23.74 13.88
CA ALA A 230 -16.17 -24.19 13.39
C ALA A 230 -16.01 -23.95 11.88
N PHE A 231 -17.10 -24.06 11.11
CA PHE A 231 -17.06 -23.94 9.65
C PHE A 231 -16.64 -22.54 9.17
N PRO A 232 -17.24 -21.42 9.61
CA PRO A 232 -16.79 -20.08 9.22
C PRO A 232 -15.32 -19.81 9.54
N ILE A 233 -14.84 -20.27 10.69
CA ILE A 233 -13.45 -20.10 11.12
C ILE A 233 -12.50 -20.92 10.23
N ALA A 234 -12.80 -22.20 10.00
CA ALA A 234 -12.01 -23.06 9.12
C ALA A 234 -11.96 -22.53 7.68
N LYS A 235 -13.09 -22.03 7.17
CA LYS A 235 -13.17 -21.34 5.86
C LYS A 235 -12.26 -20.10 5.83
N GLY A 236 -12.32 -19.26 6.86
CA GLY A 236 -11.48 -18.06 6.98
C GLY A 236 -9.98 -18.37 6.98
N ILE A 237 -9.56 -19.38 7.76
CA ILE A 237 -8.16 -19.84 7.80
C ILE A 237 -7.74 -20.38 6.42
N SER A 238 -8.59 -21.17 5.78
CA SER A 238 -8.30 -21.75 4.47
C SER A 238 -8.14 -20.69 3.38
N ALA A 239 -8.87 -19.58 3.48
CA ALA A 239 -8.73 -18.44 2.56
C ALA A 239 -7.34 -17.78 2.64
N LYS A 240 -6.62 -17.96 3.75
CA LYS A 240 -5.20 -17.56 3.92
C LYS A 240 -4.21 -18.60 3.38
N LYS A 241 -4.68 -19.60 2.62
CA LYS A 241 -3.89 -20.72 2.07
C LYS A 241 -3.25 -21.63 3.12
N LEU A 242 -3.72 -21.54 4.36
CA LEU A 242 -3.32 -22.41 5.46
C LEU A 242 -4.17 -23.67 5.46
N THR A 243 -3.62 -24.78 5.95
CA THR A 243 -4.29 -26.08 5.86
C THR A 243 -5.11 -26.41 7.10
N ILE A 244 -6.32 -26.97 6.92
CA ILE A 244 -7.13 -27.52 8.02
C ILE A 244 -6.91 -29.03 8.10
N LYS A 245 -6.18 -29.50 9.10
CA LYS A 245 -5.88 -30.92 9.30
C LYS A 245 -5.72 -31.22 10.78
N ASN A 246 -6.28 -32.34 11.25
CA ASN A 246 -6.04 -32.82 12.60
C ASN A 246 -4.71 -33.59 12.65
N ARG A 247 -3.67 -32.96 13.21
CA ARG A 247 -2.30 -33.51 13.28
C ARG A 247 -1.65 -33.15 14.61
N LYS A 248 -0.54 -33.81 14.93
CA LYS A 248 0.30 -33.47 16.08
C LYS A 248 1.71 -33.22 15.57
N ASP A 249 2.00 -31.97 15.24
CA ASP A 249 3.34 -31.54 14.84
C ASP A 249 3.60 -30.10 15.34
N LYS A 250 4.87 -29.67 15.33
CA LYS A 250 5.28 -28.36 15.86
C LYS A 250 4.78 -27.14 15.06
N PHE A 251 4.20 -27.36 13.89
CA PHE A 251 3.57 -26.35 13.03
C PHE A 251 2.04 -26.43 13.08
N HIS A 252 1.50 -27.26 13.98
CA HIS A 252 0.08 -27.47 14.16
C HIS A 252 -0.48 -26.59 15.28
N PHE A 253 -1.64 -25.99 15.01
CA PHE A 253 -2.34 -25.12 15.95
C PHE A 253 -3.79 -25.57 16.15
N ASN A 254 -4.26 -25.52 17.39
CA ASN A 254 -5.65 -25.81 17.72
C ASN A 254 -6.41 -24.50 17.96
N VAL A 255 -7.49 -24.27 17.22
CA VAL A 255 -8.43 -23.18 17.49
C VAL A 255 -9.59 -23.76 18.30
N LEU A 256 -9.71 -23.32 19.55
CA LEU A 256 -10.77 -23.70 20.47
C LEU A 256 -11.83 -22.61 20.50
N ILE A 257 -13.07 -22.99 20.19
CA ILE A 257 -14.23 -22.10 20.19
C ILE A 257 -15.15 -22.54 21.33
N ASP A 258 -15.35 -21.65 22.28
CA ASP A 258 -16.33 -21.80 23.35
C ASP A 258 -17.42 -20.74 23.20
N ALA A 259 -18.65 -21.18 22.96
CA ALA A 259 -19.80 -20.31 22.78
C ALA A 259 -20.85 -20.54 23.88
N ASP A 260 -21.13 -19.51 24.68
CA ASP A 260 -22.27 -19.44 25.58
C ASP A 260 -23.45 -18.80 24.84
N ILE A 261 -24.40 -19.63 24.36
CA ILE A 261 -25.52 -19.20 23.52
C ILE A 261 -26.82 -19.25 24.32
N LYS A 262 -27.37 -18.07 24.62
CA LYS A 262 -28.60 -17.88 25.39
C LYS A 262 -29.77 -17.50 24.48
N LYS A 263 -30.92 -18.11 24.74
CA LYS A 263 -32.20 -17.73 24.13
C LYS A 263 -32.70 -16.44 24.78
N ALA A 264 -33.12 -15.50 23.96
CA ALA A 264 -33.85 -14.30 24.39
C ALA A 264 -34.97 -14.00 23.40
N SER A 265 -35.85 -13.07 23.74
CA SER A 265 -36.92 -12.60 22.85
C SER A 265 -37.01 -11.08 22.91
N ALA A 266 -37.25 -10.44 21.77
CA ALA A 266 -37.49 -9.00 21.68
C ALA A 266 -38.28 -8.67 20.41
N TYR A 267 -39.26 -7.77 20.51
CA TYR A 267 -40.02 -7.25 19.36
C TYR A 267 -40.58 -8.32 18.41
N GLY A 268 -41.12 -9.41 18.96
CA GLY A 268 -41.66 -10.53 18.15
C GLY A 268 -40.60 -11.46 17.54
N PHE A 269 -39.31 -11.22 17.78
CA PHE A 269 -38.22 -12.09 17.34
C PHE A 269 -37.70 -12.97 18.47
N THR A 270 -37.31 -14.19 18.11
CA THR A 270 -36.44 -15.03 18.95
C THR A 270 -34.99 -14.70 18.64
N LEU A 271 -34.19 -14.50 19.70
CA LEU A 271 -32.78 -14.14 19.64
C LEU A 271 -31.91 -15.30 20.15
N ALA A 272 -30.75 -15.47 19.53
CA ALA A 272 -29.64 -16.26 20.03
C ALA A 272 -28.47 -15.32 20.34
N ARG A 273 -28.34 -14.94 21.61
CA ARG A 273 -27.25 -14.07 22.09
C ARG A 273 -26.08 -14.98 22.47
N ALA A 274 -24.94 -14.79 21.83
CA ALA A 274 -23.76 -15.59 22.05
C ALA A 274 -22.58 -14.74 22.50
N ASN A 275 -21.95 -15.17 23.58
CA ASN A 275 -20.59 -14.76 23.93
C ASN A 275 -19.67 -15.87 23.43
N ILE A 276 -18.82 -15.57 22.46
CA ILE A 276 -17.96 -16.54 21.77
C ILE A 276 -16.52 -16.22 22.11
N THR A 277 -15.84 -17.13 22.80
CA THR A 277 -14.41 -17.08 23.07
C THR A 277 -13.68 -17.96 22.08
N ILE A 278 -12.63 -17.42 21.45
CA ILE A 278 -11.81 -18.12 20.47
C ILE A 278 -10.36 -18.06 20.94
N ALA A 279 -9.79 -19.20 21.28
CA ALA A 279 -8.40 -19.33 21.69
C ALA A 279 -7.61 -20.17 20.68
N THR A 280 -6.44 -19.68 20.27
CA THR A 280 -5.50 -20.45 19.44
C THR A 280 -4.37 -20.97 20.31
N GLN A 281 -4.12 -22.27 20.24
CA GLN A 281 -3.07 -22.96 20.97
C GLN A 281 -2.01 -23.51 20.04
N ASP A 282 -0.75 -23.46 20.47
CA ASP A 282 0.36 -24.14 19.82
C ASP A 282 0.35 -25.67 20.07
N ALA A 283 1.36 -26.35 19.55
CA ALA A 283 1.53 -27.80 19.72
C ALA A 283 1.74 -28.24 21.19
N HIS A 284 2.13 -27.33 22.09
CA HIS A 284 2.34 -27.56 23.51
C HIS A 284 1.13 -27.11 24.36
N ALA A 285 -0.01 -26.79 23.72
CA ALA A 285 -1.21 -26.26 24.34
C ALA A 285 -1.05 -24.87 25.00
N ASN A 286 0.03 -24.13 24.69
CA ASN A 286 0.15 -22.74 25.09
C ASN A 286 -0.81 -21.90 24.27
N VAL A 287 -1.58 -21.02 24.92
CA VAL A 287 -2.45 -20.07 24.23
C VAL A 287 -1.58 -18.95 23.64
N ILE A 288 -1.53 -18.88 22.31
CA ILE A 288 -0.76 -17.88 21.56
C ILE A 288 -1.61 -16.69 21.11
N ALA A 289 -2.93 -16.88 21.05
CA ALA A 289 -3.90 -15.82 20.74
C ALA A 289 -5.24 -16.12 21.39
N ASN A 290 -5.96 -15.07 21.76
CA ASN A 290 -7.30 -15.16 22.32
C ASN A 290 -8.13 -13.96 21.86
N ASN A 291 -9.41 -14.18 21.60
CA ASN A 291 -10.39 -13.15 21.29
C ASN A 291 -11.77 -13.52 21.82
N SER A 292 -12.60 -12.51 22.12
CA SER A 292 -13.98 -12.72 22.55
C SER A 292 -14.92 -11.82 21.75
N LEU A 293 -16.02 -12.40 21.28
CA LEU A 293 -16.97 -11.76 20.39
C LEU A 293 -18.39 -11.91 20.96
N ASN A 294 -19.13 -10.80 20.94
CA ASN A 294 -20.54 -10.81 21.28
C ASN A 294 -21.36 -10.69 20.00
N LEU A 295 -22.07 -11.76 19.66
CA LEU A 295 -22.89 -11.82 18.45
C LEU A 295 -24.34 -12.18 18.81
N VAL A 296 -25.28 -11.63 18.05
CA VAL A 296 -26.71 -11.90 18.24
C VAL A 296 -27.31 -12.36 16.93
N GLY A 297 -27.75 -13.61 16.86
CA GLY A 297 -28.60 -14.10 15.77
C GLY A 297 -30.07 -13.85 16.08
N GLN A 298 -30.89 -13.60 15.05
CA GLN A 298 -32.31 -13.30 15.23
C GLN A 298 -33.19 -14.01 14.19
N SER A 299 -34.40 -14.39 14.58
CA SER A 299 -35.40 -14.95 13.67
C SER A 299 -36.82 -14.84 14.22
N SER A 300 -37.78 -14.60 13.34
CA SER A 300 -39.22 -14.74 13.62
C SER A 300 -39.68 -16.20 13.59
N GLN A 301 -38.88 -17.10 13.01
CA GLN A 301 -39.17 -18.52 12.83
C GLN A 301 -38.66 -19.41 13.98
N GLY A 302 -38.19 -18.80 15.07
CA GLY A 302 -37.79 -19.48 16.30
C GLY A 302 -36.28 -19.64 16.51
N TYR A 303 -35.92 -20.29 17.63
CA TYR A 303 -34.56 -20.28 18.17
C TYR A 303 -33.52 -21.02 17.30
N SER A 304 -33.93 -22.11 16.64
CA SER A 304 -33.02 -22.86 15.76
C SER A 304 -32.53 -22.00 14.59
N ILE A 305 -33.45 -21.26 13.95
CA ILE A 305 -33.13 -20.35 12.84
C ILE A 305 -32.34 -19.15 13.35
N ALA A 306 -32.63 -18.63 14.55
CA ALA A 306 -31.81 -17.59 15.18
C ALA A 306 -30.34 -18.04 15.39
N LYS A 307 -30.11 -19.31 15.75
CA LYS A 307 -28.73 -19.87 15.84
C LYS A 307 -28.06 -20.00 14.48
N GLN A 308 -28.79 -20.30 13.41
CA GLN A 308 -28.23 -20.28 12.05
C GLN A 308 -27.86 -18.85 11.61
N ASP A 309 -28.70 -17.86 11.92
CA ASP A 309 -28.40 -16.45 11.66
C ASP A 309 -27.14 -15.99 12.41
N LEU A 310 -26.94 -16.46 13.64
CA LEU A 310 -25.70 -16.23 14.40
C LEU A 310 -24.45 -16.71 13.64
N VAL A 311 -24.46 -17.93 13.11
CA VAL A 311 -23.35 -18.50 12.32
C VAL A 311 -23.11 -17.67 11.05
N LYS A 312 -24.18 -17.25 10.36
CA LYS A 312 -24.08 -16.37 9.18
C LYS A 312 -23.45 -15.03 9.53
N LYS A 313 -23.79 -14.45 10.68
CA LYS A 313 -23.18 -13.20 11.17
C LYS A 313 -21.70 -13.35 11.48
N LEU A 314 -21.28 -14.47 12.09
CA LEU A 314 -19.85 -14.74 12.27
C LEU A 314 -19.12 -14.84 10.91
N ASN A 315 -19.69 -15.54 9.93
CA ASN A 315 -19.09 -15.62 8.58
C ASN A 315 -18.96 -14.24 7.93
N ARG A 316 -19.99 -13.38 8.02
CA ARG A 316 -19.93 -12.01 7.49
C ARG A 316 -18.91 -11.15 8.23
N LEU A 317 -18.74 -11.34 9.53
CA LEU A 317 -17.71 -10.65 10.31
C LEU A 317 -16.32 -11.03 9.81
N ILE A 318 -16.06 -12.33 9.58
CA ILE A 318 -14.79 -12.82 9.03
C ILE A 318 -14.55 -12.27 7.63
N GLU A 319 -15.57 -12.22 6.76
CA GLU A 319 -15.46 -11.68 5.40
C GLU A 319 -15.17 -10.17 5.40
N LYS A 320 -15.72 -9.42 6.37
CA LYS A 320 -15.53 -7.97 6.49
C LYS A 320 -14.20 -7.60 7.15
N GLU A 321 -13.84 -8.29 8.24
CA GLU A 321 -12.74 -7.90 9.12
C GLU A 321 -11.48 -8.74 8.93
N GLY A 322 -11.58 -9.86 8.22
CA GLY A 322 -10.51 -10.83 8.07
C GLY A 322 -10.43 -11.82 9.23
N ILE A 323 -9.98 -13.03 8.93
CA ILE A 323 -9.82 -14.09 9.93
C ILE A 323 -8.79 -13.74 11.00
N GLU A 324 -7.75 -12.98 10.64
CA GLU A 324 -6.68 -12.57 11.55
C GLU A 324 -7.21 -11.77 12.73
N LYS A 325 -8.10 -10.80 12.47
CA LYS A 325 -8.70 -9.98 13.52
C LYS A 325 -9.67 -10.79 14.38
N VAL A 326 -10.41 -11.73 13.79
CA VAL A 326 -11.30 -12.64 14.52
C VAL A 326 -10.53 -13.58 15.43
N LEU A 327 -9.39 -14.11 14.99
CA LEU A 327 -8.53 -14.98 15.80
C LEU A 327 -7.57 -14.21 16.72
N ASN A 328 -7.42 -12.90 16.51
CA ASN A 328 -6.36 -12.08 17.10
C ASN A 328 -4.96 -12.68 16.82
N LEU A 329 -4.71 -13.06 15.56
CA LEU A 329 -3.55 -13.82 15.14
C LEU A 329 -3.07 -13.34 13.77
N ASP A 330 -1.76 -13.12 13.60
CA ASP A 330 -1.16 -12.56 12.38
C ASP A 330 -0.84 -13.67 11.35
N ILE A 331 -1.77 -13.96 10.43
CA ILE A 331 -1.73 -15.09 9.47
C ILE A 331 -2.06 -14.77 8.01
#